data_AF-A0A517Z7F1-F1
#
_entry.id   AF-A0A517Z7F1-F1
#
_cell.length_a   1.000
_cell.length_b   1.000
_cell.length_c   1.000
_cell.angle_alpha   90.00
_cell.angle_beta   90.00
_cell.angle_gamma   90.00
#
_symmetry.space_group_name_H-M   'P 1'
#
loop_
_entity.id
_entity.type
_entity.pdbx_description
1 polymer ?
#
loop_
_entity_poly.entity_id
_entity_poly.type
_entity_poly.pdbx_seq_one_letter_code
_entity_poly.pdbx_strand_id
1 'polypeptide(L)'
;MPSPRMMSFCLSALLSGLLLGLPSAHSDDALRERLEDEHAFGSDWWIYNDMAEALAAAREQNKPLFVTFRCVPCEDCSAFDAEVASGNDVIAKLASEKFIPIRQVEMKGVDLSQFQFDYDLNWAAMFINADGTVYARYGTQSAEGADAYNSIEGLKKTMQRVLELHENYPENADQLRGKRGADKPYRTALEMPGLPNKDRFRQLTSRRNCIHCHNLHDAEHFAAQESGEFTHDMLWRFPLPDNLGLKIDPDNGRRIKDVVNGSAAAAVGLQEGEEVLQMNGQAITSIADMQWVLHNLPNDATKVRVTGSESGEKVLALKPGWKETDISWRGSLWSVSPRLRVWTPPIGSKERSELDLAEGSGAFEARWINNGEPGGRAALEGGLRKGDIIVAVDGKSLPLTPAQFQLYVKLNYKVGEKLPVTVIRNGKRRELQIPLVE
;
A
#
# COMPACT_ATOMS: atom_id res chain seq x y z
N MET A 1 33.92 -7.55 79.23
CA MET A 1 32.98 -6.57 79.83
C MET A 1 33.61 -5.18 79.77
N PRO A 2 32.88 -4.07 79.59
CA PRO A 2 31.64 -3.81 78.85
C PRO A 2 31.84 -2.70 77.77
N SER A 3 30.80 -2.47 76.95
CA SER A 3 30.63 -1.31 76.05
C SER A 3 30.48 0.03 76.80
N PRO A 4 30.66 1.19 76.14
CA PRO A 4 29.51 2.00 75.70
C PRO A 4 29.73 2.69 74.33
N ARG A 5 28.81 2.63 73.36
CA ARG A 5 27.60 3.45 73.11
C ARG A 5 27.82 4.96 72.78
N MET A 6 27.41 5.27 71.53
CA MET A 6 26.75 6.49 70.98
C MET A 6 27.57 7.76 70.76
N MET A 7 27.72 8.16 69.48
CA MET A 7 27.01 9.35 68.96
C MET A 7 26.95 9.38 67.43
N SER A 8 25.81 9.87 66.95
CA SER A 8 25.33 9.97 65.58
C SER A 8 26.11 10.98 64.72
N PHE A 9 26.28 10.72 63.43
CA PHE A 9 26.06 11.70 62.36
C PHE A 9 25.84 10.96 61.02
N CYS A 10 24.59 10.90 60.57
CA CYS A 10 24.22 10.53 59.21
C CYS A 10 24.67 11.63 58.24
N LEU A 11 25.43 11.27 57.22
CA LEU A 11 25.55 12.06 55.99
C LEU A 11 25.18 11.13 54.82
N SER A 12 23.89 11.10 54.48
CA SER A 12 23.40 10.42 53.28
C SER A 12 23.65 11.33 52.08
N ALA A 13 24.58 10.93 51.21
CA ALA A 13 24.71 11.51 49.88
C ALA A 13 23.54 11.03 49.02
N LEU A 14 22.59 11.92 48.74
CA LEU A 14 21.55 11.73 47.73
C LEU A 14 22.16 11.95 46.35
N LEU A 15 22.40 10.87 45.60
CA LEU A 15 22.52 10.92 44.15
C LEU A 15 21.14 11.25 43.58
N SER A 16 20.93 12.49 43.13
CA SER A 16 19.82 12.85 42.27
C SER A 16 20.06 12.27 40.88
N GLY A 17 19.51 11.08 40.63
CA GLY A 17 19.36 10.53 39.29
C GLY A 17 18.39 11.39 38.49
N LEU A 18 18.89 11.97 37.41
CA LEU A 18 18.09 12.68 36.41
C LEU A 18 17.15 11.66 35.74
N LEU A 19 15.89 11.61 36.17
CA LEU A 19 14.84 10.90 35.44
C LEU A 19 14.59 11.65 34.13
N LEU A 20 15.11 11.11 33.04
CA LEU A 20 14.63 11.44 31.69
C LEU A 20 13.15 11.08 31.64
N GLY A 21 12.31 12.11 31.50
CA GLY A 21 10.86 11.96 31.45
C GLY A 21 10.44 11.05 30.31
N LEU A 22 9.52 10.13 30.63
CA LEU A 22 8.74 9.37 29.65
C LEU A 22 8.05 10.35 28.69
N PRO A 23 7.91 10.04 27.39
CA PRO A 23 6.97 10.76 26.54
C PRO A 23 5.58 10.58 27.17
N SER A 24 4.92 11.68 27.51
CA SER A 24 3.59 11.68 28.11
C SER A 24 2.54 11.76 27.01
N ALA A 25 1.34 11.22 27.27
CA ALA A 25 0.13 11.25 26.43
C ALA A 25 -0.20 12.61 25.74
N HIS A 26 0.46 13.70 26.13
CA HIS A 26 0.36 15.02 25.51
C HIS A 26 1.04 15.12 24.13
N SER A 27 2.01 14.26 23.78
CA SER A 27 2.63 14.26 22.45
C SER A 27 1.68 13.76 21.35
N ASP A 28 0.79 12.85 21.72
CA ASP A 28 -0.02 12.08 20.78
C ASP A 28 -1.26 12.86 20.35
N ASP A 29 -1.91 13.54 21.30
CA ASP A 29 -3.00 14.49 21.03
C ASP A 29 -2.53 15.63 20.11
N ALA A 30 -1.30 16.13 20.33
CA ALA A 30 -0.74 17.17 19.48
C ALA A 30 -0.51 16.70 18.04
N LEU A 31 -0.14 15.43 17.80
CA LEU A 31 -0.01 14.91 16.44
C LEU A 31 -1.39 14.74 15.78
N ARG A 32 -2.35 14.17 16.52
CA ARG A 32 -3.73 13.98 16.06
C ARG A 32 -4.36 15.30 15.60
N GLU A 33 -4.20 16.36 16.38
CA GLU A 33 -4.66 17.71 16.04
C GLU A 33 -3.97 18.28 14.79
N ARG A 34 -2.65 18.15 14.67
CA ARG A 34 -1.89 18.67 13.50
C ARG A 34 -2.20 17.93 12.20
N LEU A 35 -2.67 16.69 12.28
CA LEU A 35 -3.10 15.90 11.13
C LEU A 35 -4.58 16.04 10.81
N GLU A 36 -5.37 16.61 11.72
CA GLU A 36 -6.84 16.69 11.62
C GLU A 36 -7.45 15.29 11.48
N ASP A 37 -6.97 14.34 12.28
CA ASP A 37 -7.44 12.94 12.26
C ASP A 37 -8.77 12.80 13.02
N GLU A 38 -9.85 13.24 12.39
CA GLU A 38 -11.21 13.30 12.97
C GLU A 38 -11.70 11.95 13.48
N HIS A 39 -11.31 10.85 12.82
CA HIS A 39 -11.77 9.50 13.15
C HIS A 39 -11.12 8.92 14.42
N ALA A 40 -10.00 9.50 14.85
CA ALA A 40 -9.29 9.08 16.06
C ALA A 40 -9.81 9.75 17.34
N PHE A 41 -10.66 10.78 17.22
CA PHE A 41 -11.27 11.42 18.41
C PHE A 41 -12.39 10.53 18.99
N GLY A 42 -12.44 10.42 20.32
CA GLY A 42 -13.48 9.68 21.04
C GLY A 42 -13.25 8.16 21.15
N SER A 43 -12.10 7.65 20.70
CA SER A 43 -11.71 6.24 20.82
C SER A 43 -10.45 6.08 21.66
N ASP A 44 -10.60 6.10 22.99
CA ASP A 44 -9.50 6.02 23.97
C ASP A 44 -8.79 4.65 24.02
N TRP A 45 -9.19 3.72 23.16
CA TRP A 45 -8.65 2.36 23.13
C TRP A 45 -7.47 2.19 22.16
N TRP A 46 -7.16 3.18 21.32
CA TRP A 46 -5.99 3.15 20.42
C TRP A 46 -4.74 3.71 21.10
N ILE A 47 -3.63 2.98 21.02
CA ILE A 47 -2.30 3.59 21.13
C ILE A 47 -2.05 4.39 19.84
N TYR A 48 -1.66 5.66 19.95
CA TYR A 48 -1.60 6.56 18.80
C TYR A 48 -0.16 6.86 18.39
N ASN A 49 0.29 6.27 17.27
CA ASN A 49 1.60 6.49 16.68
C ASN A 49 2.81 6.18 17.60
N ASP A 50 2.62 5.43 18.70
CA ASP A 50 3.68 4.95 19.60
C ASP A 50 3.84 3.42 19.53
N MET A 51 4.64 2.97 18.56
CA MET A 51 4.94 1.56 18.38
C MET A 51 5.73 0.96 19.55
N ALA A 52 6.52 1.76 20.26
CA ALA A 52 7.32 1.27 21.38
C ALA A 52 6.42 0.92 22.57
N GLU A 53 5.46 1.78 22.89
CA GLU A 53 4.41 1.53 23.88
C GLU A 53 3.58 0.29 23.49
N ALA A 54 3.13 0.21 22.24
CA ALA A 54 2.32 -0.92 21.79
C ALA A 54 3.07 -2.26 21.89
N LEU A 55 4.35 -2.30 21.54
CA LEU A 55 5.18 -3.50 21.69
C LEU A 55 5.40 -3.86 23.16
N ALA A 56 5.58 -2.87 24.05
CA ALA A 56 5.72 -3.12 25.48
C ALA A 56 4.42 -3.70 26.07
N ALA A 57 3.28 -3.09 25.77
CA ALA A 57 1.96 -3.56 26.20
C ALA A 57 1.65 -4.97 25.68
N ALA A 58 2.04 -5.28 24.43
CA ALA A 58 1.82 -6.61 23.85
C ALA A 58 2.62 -7.71 24.56
N ARG A 59 3.86 -7.40 24.98
CA ARG A 59 4.68 -8.34 25.79
C ARG A 59 4.07 -8.54 27.17
N GLU A 60 3.63 -7.46 27.81
CA GLU A 60 3.07 -7.50 29.16
C GLU A 60 1.75 -8.28 29.20
N GLN A 61 0.87 -8.03 28.24
CA GLN A 61 -0.49 -8.61 28.22
C GLN A 61 -0.57 -9.94 27.45
N ASN A 62 0.51 -10.37 26.79
CA ASN A 62 0.54 -11.50 25.87
C ASN A 62 -0.64 -11.46 24.88
N LYS A 63 -0.74 -10.35 24.15
CA LYS A 63 -1.75 -10.12 23.11
C LYS A 63 -1.05 -9.77 21.80
N PRO A 64 -1.60 -10.19 20.65
CA PRO A 64 -1.10 -9.75 19.36
C PRO A 64 -1.38 -8.25 19.16
N LEU A 65 -0.49 -7.57 18.43
CA LEU A 65 -0.73 -6.20 18.00
C LEU A 65 -1.69 -6.18 16.80
N PHE A 66 -2.61 -5.22 16.80
CA PHE A 66 -3.39 -4.83 15.62
C PHE A 66 -2.92 -3.45 15.18
N VAL A 67 -2.03 -3.43 14.18
CA VAL A 67 -1.41 -2.20 13.67
C VAL A 67 -2.17 -1.73 12.44
N THR A 68 -2.78 -0.55 12.52
CA THR A 68 -3.36 0.12 11.34
C THR A 68 -2.41 1.19 10.82
N PHE A 69 -2.30 1.30 9.50
CA PHE A 69 -1.54 2.33 8.79
C PHE A 69 -2.53 3.18 8.02
N ARG A 70 -2.58 4.48 8.32
CA ARG A 70 -3.51 5.41 7.67
C ARG A 70 -2.80 6.66 7.15
N CYS A 71 -2.92 6.92 5.85
CA CYS A 71 -2.67 8.25 5.31
C CYS A 71 -3.87 9.15 5.62
N VAL A 72 -3.84 9.86 6.75
CA VAL A 72 -4.96 10.74 7.18
C VAL A 72 -5.39 11.75 6.10
N PRO A 73 -4.48 12.45 5.39
CA PRO A 73 -4.89 13.43 4.38
C PRO A 73 -5.50 12.84 3.10
N CYS A 74 -5.44 11.52 2.90
CA CYS A 74 -5.84 10.87 1.67
C CYS A 74 -7.34 10.51 1.69
N GLU A 75 -8.09 10.74 0.60
CA GLU A 75 -9.54 10.50 0.57
C GLU A 75 -9.92 9.01 0.47
N ASP A 76 -9.16 8.23 -0.31
CA ASP A 76 -9.42 6.80 -0.49
C ASP A 76 -9.39 6.03 0.84
N CYS A 77 -10.30 5.07 0.98
CA CYS A 77 -10.56 4.29 2.19
C CYS A 77 -10.99 5.12 3.42
N SER A 78 -11.31 6.42 3.30
CA SER A 78 -11.71 7.23 4.47
C SER A 78 -12.97 6.72 5.16
N ALA A 79 -13.97 6.26 4.41
CA ALA A 79 -15.19 5.68 4.96
C ALA A 79 -14.90 4.38 5.73
N PHE A 80 -14.12 3.46 5.13
CA PHE A 80 -13.71 2.22 5.78
C PHE A 80 -12.84 2.48 7.02
N ASP A 81 -11.91 3.44 6.95
CA ASP A 81 -11.10 3.87 8.08
C ASP A 81 -11.97 4.41 9.22
N ALA A 82 -12.99 5.21 8.93
CA ALA A 82 -13.93 5.71 9.92
C ALA A 82 -14.67 4.57 10.65
N GLU A 83 -15.14 3.55 9.91
CA GLU A 83 -15.78 2.37 10.51
C GLU A 83 -14.83 1.59 11.43
N VAL A 84 -13.58 1.39 11.02
CA VAL A 84 -12.57 0.65 11.81
C VAL A 84 -12.10 1.45 13.03
N ALA A 85 -11.88 2.76 12.86
CA ALA A 85 -11.32 3.61 13.90
C ALA A 85 -12.31 3.87 15.04
N SER A 86 -13.59 4.10 14.71
CA SER A 86 -14.61 4.48 15.70
C SER A 86 -16.05 4.09 15.37
N GLY A 87 -16.37 3.71 14.12
CA GLY A 87 -17.74 3.49 13.66
C GLY A 87 -18.32 2.09 13.87
N ASN A 88 -17.56 1.11 14.38
CA ASN A 88 -18.01 -0.27 14.48
C ASN A 88 -17.72 -0.92 15.85
N ASP A 89 -18.78 -1.17 16.63
CA ASP A 89 -18.69 -1.77 17.97
C ASP A 89 -18.06 -3.17 17.99
N VAL A 90 -18.26 -3.96 16.93
CA VAL A 90 -17.69 -5.32 16.85
C VAL A 90 -16.18 -5.26 16.71
N ILE A 91 -15.68 -4.39 15.83
CA ILE A 91 -14.25 -4.16 15.66
C ILE A 91 -13.66 -3.53 16.92
N ALA A 92 -14.29 -2.48 17.48
CA ALA A 92 -13.81 -1.81 18.68
C ALA A 92 -13.69 -2.79 19.87
N LYS A 93 -14.70 -3.64 20.08
CA LYS A 93 -14.66 -4.67 21.12
C LYS A 93 -13.56 -5.69 20.87
N LEU A 94 -13.44 -6.20 19.64
CA LEU A 94 -12.43 -7.20 19.33
C LEU A 94 -11.01 -6.64 19.50
N ALA A 95 -10.77 -5.43 18.99
CA ALA A 95 -9.50 -4.72 19.08
C ALA A 95 -9.11 -4.45 20.55
N SER A 96 -10.00 -3.85 21.34
CA SER A 96 -9.72 -3.50 22.74
C SER A 96 -9.59 -4.70 23.68
N GLU A 97 -10.40 -5.75 23.50
CA GLU A 97 -10.39 -6.91 24.39
C GLU A 97 -9.30 -7.93 24.05
N LYS A 98 -9.00 -8.12 22.75
CA LYS A 98 -8.18 -9.25 22.27
C LYS A 98 -6.85 -8.85 21.65
N PHE A 99 -6.64 -7.58 21.31
CA PHE A 99 -5.41 -7.09 20.70
C PHE A 99 -4.78 -5.98 21.54
N ILE A 100 -3.56 -5.60 21.18
CA ILE A 100 -3.03 -4.26 21.45
C ILE A 100 -3.20 -3.43 20.17
N PRO A 101 -4.25 -2.58 20.09
CA PRO A 101 -4.52 -1.80 18.89
C PRO A 101 -3.65 -0.54 18.84
N ILE A 102 -3.01 -0.32 17.70
CA ILE A 102 -2.21 0.88 17.42
C ILE A 102 -2.59 1.49 16.07
N ARG A 103 -2.77 2.81 16.08
CA ARG A 103 -3.01 3.63 14.89
C ARG A 103 -1.73 4.35 14.48
N GLN A 104 -1.05 3.83 13.47
CA GLN A 104 0.15 4.41 12.89
C GLN A 104 -0.24 5.36 11.75
N VAL A 105 -0.01 6.66 11.95
CA VAL A 105 -0.40 7.73 11.00
C VAL A 105 0.81 8.45 10.39
N GLU A 106 2.00 8.18 10.91
CA GLU A 106 3.25 8.75 10.42
C GLU A 106 4.19 7.64 9.93
N MET A 107 4.64 7.73 8.67
CA MET A 107 5.55 6.73 8.08
C MET A 107 7.04 7.01 8.34
N LYS A 108 7.40 8.17 8.91
CA LYS A 108 8.80 8.63 9.02
C LYS A 108 9.69 7.66 9.80
N GLY A 109 9.20 7.15 10.92
CA GLY A 109 9.92 6.24 11.83
C GLY A 109 9.49 4.77 11.73
N VAL A 110 8.63 4.41 10.78
CA VAL A 110 8.18 3.02 10.62
C VAL A 110 9.35 2.14 10.18
N ASP A 111 9.56 1.01 10.86
CA ASP A 111 10.53 0.00 10.44
C ASP A 111 10.04 -0.71 9.17
N LEU A 112 10.62 -0.34 8.04
CA LEU A 112 10.29 -0.86 6.72
C LEU A 112 10.69 -2.32 6.52
N SER A 113 11.53 -2.88 7.41
CA SER A 113 11.82 -4.32 7.40
C SER A 113 10.74 -5.12 8.13
N GLN A 114 10.14 -4.55 9.18
CA GLN A 114 9.03 -5.17 9.92
C GLN A 114 7.70 -5.04 9.16
N PHE A 115 7.39 -3.83 8.69
CA PHE A 115 6.08 -3.48 8.15
C PHE A 115 6.13 -3.38 6.64
N GLN A 116 6.08 -4.54 5.99
CA GLN A 116 6.07 -4.67 4.53
C GLN A 116 4.67 -5.00 4.04
N PHE A 117 3.98 -4.02 3.46
CA PHE A 117 2.70 -4.15 2.77
C PHE A 117 2.77 -3.33 1.48
N ASP A 118 1.71 -3.33 0.67
CA ASP A 118 1.68 -2.50 -0.54
C ASP A 118 1.61 -1.03 -0.14
N TYR A 119 2.70 -0.27 -0.35
CA TYR A 119 2.76 1.11 0.11
C TYR A 119 1.96 2.06 -0.79
N ASP A 120 1.41 1.61 -1.93
CA ASP A 120 0.42 2.37 -2.69
C ASP A 120 -0.97 2.39 -2.03
N LEU A 121 -1.16 1.72 -0.89
CA LEU A 121 -2.40 1.72 -0.14
C LEU A 121 -2.53 2.95 0.77
N ASN A 122 -3.76 3.45 0.88
CA ASN A 122 -4.12 4.59 1.72
C ASN A 122 -4.54 4.15 3.12
N TRP A 123 -4.90 2.87 3.26
CA TRP A 123 -5.19 2.17 4.50
C TRP A 123 -4.66 0.73 4.40
N ALA A 124 -3.98 0.27 5.45
CA ALA A 124 -3.56 -1.12 5.59
C ALA A 124 -3.56 -1.52 7.06
N ALA A 125 -3.58 -2.82 7.34
CA ALA A 125 -3.33 -3.34 8.67
C ALA A 125 -2.33 -4.51 8.65
N MET A 126 -1.59 -4.62 9.73
CA MET A 126 -0.73 -5.76 10.02
C MET A 126 -1.00 -6.26 11.44
N PHE A 127 -0.97 -7.58 11.59
CA PHE A 127 -1.12 -8.25 12.86
C PHE A 127 0.18 -8.96 13.19
N ILE A 128 0.78 -8.64 14.33
CA ILE A 128 2.09 -9.16 14.70
C ILE A 128 2.13 -9.62 16.15
N ASN A 129 2.99 -10.58 16.44
CA ASN A 129 3.40 -10.88 17.82
C ASN A 129 4.39 -9.82 18.32
N ALA A 130 4.56 -9.74 19.64
CA ALA A 130 5.46 -8.75 20.26
C ALA A 130 6.97 -9.00 20.03
N ASP A 131 7.33 -10.16 19.47
CA ASP A 131 8.67 -10.50 18.98
C ASP A 131 8.89 -10.14 17.50
N GLY A 132 7.88 -9.60 16.81
CA GLY A 132 7.95 -9.21 15.41
C GLY A 132 7.53 -10.30 14.41
N THR A 133 7.09 -11.49 14.88
CA THR A 133 6.45 -12.50 14.04
C THR A 133 5.18 -11.91 13.41
N VAL A 134 5.03 -12.06 12.09
CA VAL A 134 3.85 -11.55 11.38
C VAL A 134 2.78 -12.63 11.31
N TYR A 135 1.61 -12.37 11.87
CA TYR A 135 0.44 -13.25 11.76
C TYR A 135 -0.34 -12.99 10.48
N ALA A 136 -0.54 -11.73 10.11
CA ALA A 136 -1.39 -11.37 8.98
C ALA A 136 -1.11 -9.98 8.44
N ARG A 137 -1.47 -9.76 7.18
CA ARG A 137 -1.73 -8.45 6.58
C ARG A 137 -3.22 -8.32 6.29
N TYR A 138 -3.75 -7.12 6.20
CA TYR A 138 -5.11 -6.86 5.75
C TYR A 138 -5.19 -5.50 5.06
N GLY A 139 -6.17 -5.34 4.18
CA GLY A 139 -6.32 -4.15 3.34
C GLY A 139 -5.63 -4.31 1.99
N THR A 140 -6.38 -4.12 0.91
CA THR A 140 -5.86 -4.01 -0.46
C THR A 140 -6.91 -3.36 -1.37
N GLN A 141 -6.47 -2.90 -2.54
CA GLN A 141 -7.32 -2.33 -3.58
C GLN A 141 -7.07 -2.95 -4.95
N SER A 142 -7.87 -2.56 -5.93
CA SER A 142 -7.71 -2.91 -7.35
C SER A 142 -8.07 -1.72 -8.24
N ALA A 143 -8.03 -1.94 -9.57
CA ALA A 143 -8.54 -0.97 -10.54
C ALA A 143 -10.05 -0.68 -10.39
N GLU A 144 -10.81 -1.53 -9.68
CA GLU A 144 -12.24 -1.31 -9.40
C GLU A 144 -12.48 -0.26 -8.31
N GLY A 145 -11.48 -0.01 -7.45
CA GLY A 145 -11.56 1.02 -6.42
C GLY A 145 -10.78 0.67 -5.15
N ALA A 146 -10.62 1.69 -4.30
CA ALA A 146 -9.85 1.61 -3.07
C ALA A 146 -10.42 0.64 -2.03
N ASP A 147 -11.74 0.47 -2.01
CA ASP A 147 -12.45 -0.38 -1.05
C ASP A 147 -12.77 -1.78 -1.59
N ALA A 148 -12.28 -2.14 -2.77
CA ALA A 148 -12.64 -3.38 -3.48
C ALA A 148 -12.50 -4.67 -2.62
N TYR A 149 -11.55 -4.67 -1.68
CA TYR A 149 -11.30 -5.79 -0.77
C TYR A 149 -11.27 -5.40 0.71
N ASN A 150 -11.87 -4.27 1.05
CA ASN A 150 -11.93 -3.77 2.42
C ASN A 150 -13.37 -3.85 2.93
N SER A 151 -13.67 -4.84 3.78
CA SER A 151 -14.95 -4.91 4.47
C SER A 151 -14.80 -5.21 5.96
N ILE A 152 -15.79 -4.81 6.75
CA ILE A 152 -15.80 -5.05 8.20
C ILE A 152 -15.86 -6.54 8.50
N GLU A 153 -16.67 -7.32 7.78
CA GLU A 153 -16.74 -8.78 7.97
C GLU A 153 -15.44 -9.47 7.57
N GLY A 154 -14.77 -9.02 6.50
CA GLY A 154 -13.45 -9.51 6.11
C GLY A 154 -12.38 -9.25 7.18
N LEU A 155 -12.38 -8.04 7.75
CA LEU A 155 -11.44 -7.66 8.81
C LEU A 155 -11.68 -8.50 10.07
N LYS A 156 -12.93 -8.59 10.51
CA LYS A 156 -13.33 -9.39 11.68
C LYS A 156 -12.92 -10.86 11.55
N LYS A 157 -13.15 -11.49 10.40
CA LYS A 157 -12.72 -12.88 10.16
C LYS A 157 -11.19 -13.00 10.16
N THR A 158 -10.49 -12.02 9.61
CA THR A 158 -9.02 -11.97 9.67
C THR A 158 -8.52 -11.89 11.11
N MET A 159 -9.11 -11.00 11.92
CA MET A 159 -8.79 -10.86 13.35
C MET A 159 -9.05 -12.16 14.12
N GLN A 160 -10.16 -12.85 13.86
CA GLN A 160 -10.45 -14.15 14.49
C GLN A 160 -9.39 -15.21 14.16
N ARG A 161 -9.00 -15.33 12.88
CA ARG A 161 -7.93 -16.25 12.45
C ARG A 161 -6.57 -15.88 13.03
N VAL A 162 -6.29 -14.60 13.23
CA VAL A 162 -5.07 -14.16 13.92
C VAL A 162 -5.06 -14.63 15.38
N LEU A 163 -6.19 -14.55 16.09
CA LEU A 163 -6.27 -15.06 17.46
C LEU A 163 -6.04 -16.56 17.52
N GLU A 164 -6.57 -17.33 16.56
CA GLU A 164 -6.28 -18.77 16.43
C GLU A 164 -4.77 -19.02 16.20
N LEU A 165 -4.11 -18.22 15.35
CA LEU A 165 -2.67 -18.32 15.14
C LEU A 165 -1.85 -17.94 16.38
N HIS A 166 -2.30 -16.93 17.12
CA HIS A 166 -1.61 -16.47 18.34
C HIS A 166 -1.74 -17.48 19.48
N GLU A 167 -2.91 -18.10 19.67
CA GLU A 167 -3.15 -19.13 20.68
C GLU A 167 -2.23 -20.36 20.50
N ASN A 168 -1.89 -20.68 19.25
CA ASN A 168 -1.03 -21.81 18.89
C ASN A 168 0.45 -21.42 18.68
N TYR A 169 0.85 -20.21 19.07
CA TYR A 169 2.23 -19.74 18.93
C TYR A 169 3.01 -20.03 20.23
N PRO A 170 4.22 -20.63 20.17
CA PRO A 170 5.09 -20.77 19.00
C PRO A 170 5.00 -22.11 18.24
N GLU A 171 4.10 -23.03 18.59
CA GLU A 171 4.00 -24.37 17.98
C GLU A 171 3.74 -24.32 16.46
N ASN A 172 3.06 -23.27 15.99
CA ASN A 172 2.77 -23.04 14.58
C ASN A 172 3.78 -22.14 13.85
N ALA A 173 4.94 -21.81 14.44
CA ALA A 173 5.88 -20.82 13.91
C ALA A 173 6.36 -21.11 12.47
N ASP A 174 6.41 -22.38 12.06
CA ASP A 174 6.77 -22.76 10.69
C ASP A 174 5.83 -22.18 9.64
N GLN A 175 4.53 -22.03 9.97
CA GLN A 175 3.52 -21.45 9.08
C GLN A 175 3.60 -19.91 9.00
N LEU A 176 4.39 -19.28 9.87
CA LEU A 176 4.52 -17.83 10.00
C LEU A 176 5.89 -17.31 9.53
N ARG A 177 6.90 -18.18 9.47
CA ARG A 177 8.28 -17.84 9.13
C ARG A 177 8.41 -17.05 7.82
N GLY A 178 7.68 -17.46 6.78
CA GLY A 178 7.69 -16.79 5.48
C GLY A 178 6.90 -15.48 5.41
N LYS A 179 6.14 -15.13 6.45
CA LYS A 179 5.33 -13.89 6.48
C LYS A 179 6.16 -12.64 6.74
N ARG A 180 7.37 -12.79 7.27
CA ARG A 180 8.34 -11.70 7.40
C ARG A 180 9.24 -11.67 6.17
N GLY A 181 9.40 -10.48 5.58
CA GLY A 181 10.30 -10.28 4.45
C GLY A 181 11.77 -10.29 4.85
N ALA A 182 12.65 -10.29 3.84
CA ALA A 182 14.04 -9.94 4.05
C ALA A 182 14.15 -8.52 4.62
N ASP A 183 15.21 -8.29 5.39
CA ASP A 183 15.55 -6.95 5.84
C ASP A 183 15.76 -6.02 4.65
N LYS A 184 15.19 -4.82 4.74
CA LYS A 184 15.38 -3.77 3.74
C LYS A 184 16.77 -3.15 3.93
N PRO A 185 17.39 -2.63 2.85
CA PRO A 185 18.70 -1.97 2.94
C PRO A 185 18.67 -0.65 3.74
N TYR A 186 17.48 -0.15 4.06
CA TYR A 186 17.19 0.98 4.92
C TYR A 186 16.10 0.57 5.93
N ARG A 187 16.15 1.11 7.14
CA ARG A 187 15.15 0.83 8.18
C ARG A 187 13.98 1.79 8.11
N THR A 188 14.20 3.06 7.76
CA THR A 188 13.16 4.08 7.77
C THR A 188 13.03 4.80 6.43
N ALA A 189 11.89 5.46 6.20
CA ALA A 189 11.68 6.24 4.97
C ALA A 189 12.74 7.34 4.80
N LEU A 190 13.16 7.99 5.88
CA LEU A 190 14.18 9.05 5.85
C LEU A 190 15.58 8.56 5.42
N GLU A 191 15.85 7.27 5.55
CA GLU A 191 17.10 6.65 5.09
C GLU A 191 17.10 6.35 3.58
N MET A 192 15.93 6.20 2.96
CA MET A 192 15.81 5.80 1.55
C MET A 192 16.53 6.79 0.61
N PRO A 193 17.48 6.36 -0.22
CA PRO A 193 18.30 7.27 -1.03
C PRO A 193 17.46 8.12 -1.98
N GLY A 194 16.45 7.53 -2.62
CA GLY A 194 15.60 8.23 -3.58
C GLY A 194 14.47 9.06 -2.98
N LEU A 195 14.32 9.18 -1.65
CA LEU A 195 13.28 10.03 -1.05
C LEU A 195 13.66 11.51 -1.20
N PRO A 196 12.94 12.32 -2.00
CA PRO A 196 13.24 13.73 -2.17
C PRO A 196 12.84 14.54 -0.94
N ASN A 197 13.35 15.77 -0.81
CA ASN A 197 12.91 16.74 0.21
C ASN A 197 12.98 16.24 1.67
N LYS A 198 13.97 15.41 2.02
CA LYS A 198 14.11 14.83 3.37
C LYS A 198 14.09 15.87 4.50
N ASP A 199 14.67 17.05 4.28
CA ASP A 199 14.69 18.12 5.29
C ASP A 199 13.28 18.64 5.64
N ARG A 200 12.36 18.68 4.66
CA ARG A 200 10.94 18.99 4.92
C ARG A 200 10.31 17.90 5.79
N PHE A 201 10.63 16.64 5.53
CA PHE A 201 10.10 15.51 6.30
C PHE A 201 10.72 15.38 7.70
N ARG A 202 11.91 15.93 7.95
CA ARG A 202 12.50 15.95 9.31
C ARG A 202 11.82 16.94 10.26
N GLN A 203 11.07 17.91 9.73
CA GLN A 203 10.31 18.85 10.55
C GLN A 203 9.15 18.16 11.27
N LEU A 204 8.64 18.82 12.31
CA LEU A 204 7.45 18.38 13.05
C LEU A 204 6.30 18.09 12.08
N THR A 205 5.68 16.91 12.21
CA THR A 205 4.67 16.41 11.27
C THR A 205 3.38 17.20 11.33
N SER A 206 2.85 17.50 10.15
CA SER A 206 1.57 18.14 9.87
C SER A 206 1.06 17.63 8.50
N ARG A 207 -0.18 17.97 8.13
CA ARG A 207 -0.72 17.67 6.79
C ARG A 207 0.16 18.18 5.63
N ARG A 208 1.05 19.15 5.88
CA ARG A 208 1.93 19.75 4.86
C ARG A 208 3.28 19.05 4.69
N ASN A 209 3.65 18.08 5.52
CA ASN A 209 4.97 17.45 5.47
C ASN A 209 4.97 16.02 6.01
N CYS A 210 3.83 15.33 5.89
CA CYS A 210 3.77 13.89 6.11
C CYS A 210 4.40 13.16 4.91
N ILE A 211 5.06 12.03 5.19
CA ILE A 211 5.44 11.08 4.14
C ILE A 211 4.21 10.24 3.84
N HIS A 212 3.64 10.38 2.64
CA HIS A 212 2.54 9.53 2.20
C HIS A 212 3.07 8.11 1.95
N CYS A 213 2.24 7.08 2.16
CA CYS A 213 2.65 5.69 1.98
C CYS A 213 3.30 5.46 0.61
N HIS A 214 2.67 5.94 -0.47
CA HIS A 214 3.19 5.73 -1.83
C HIS A 214 4.56 6.39 -2.06
N ASN A 215 4.99 7.35 -1.23
CA ASN A 215 6.30 7.98 -1.34
C ASN A 215 7.45 6.99 -1.09
N LEU A 216 7.19 5.86 -0.43
CA LEU A 216 8.18 4.80 -0.29
C LEU A 216 8.44 4.14 -1.66
N HIS A 217 7.39 3.80 -2.39
CA HIS A 217 7.53 3.29 -3.76
C HIS A 217 8.06 4.35 -4.72
N ASP A 218 7.71 5.63 -4.52
CA ASP A 218 8.33 6.73 -5.28
C ASP A 218 9.84 6.79 -5.08
N ALA A 219 10.28 6.72 -3.82
CA ALA A 219 11.69 6.75 -3.48
C ALA A 219 12.46 5.54 -4.05
N GLU A 220 11.83 4.36 -4.10
CA GLU A 220 12.39 3.18 -4.76
C GLU A 220 12.51 3.38 -6.28
N HIS A 221 11.50 3.96 -6.93
CA HIS A 221 11.55 4.26 -8.37
C HIS A 221 12.63 5.29 -8.69
N PHE A 222 12.72 6.38 -7.91
CA PHE A 222 13.74 7.40 -8.12
C PHE A 222 15.15 6.85 -7.98
N ALA A 223 15.42 6.07 -6.92
CA ALA A 223 16.72 5.46 -6.72
C ALA A 223 17.11 4.50 -7.85
N ALA A 224 16.16 3.66 -8.31
CA ALA A 224 16.40 2.73 -9.41
C ALA A 224 16.59 3.44 -10.76
N GLN A 225 15.86 4.53 -11.01
CA GLN A 225 16.03 5.33 -12.22
C GLN A 225 17.37 6.06 -12.24
N GLU A 226 17.80 6.63 -11.11
CA GLU A 226 19.08 7.34 -10.99
C GLU A 226 20.28 6.40 -11.15
N SER A 227 20.18 5.18 -10.59
CA SER A 227 21.22 4.15 -10.71
C SER A 227 21.21 3.39 -12.04
N GLY A 228 20.17 3.53 -12.85
CA GLY A 228 19.98 2.77 -14.09
C GLY A 228 19.51 1.32 -13.88
N GLU A 229 19.07 0.96 -12.68
CA GLU A 229 18.57 -0.37 -12.32
C GLU A 229 17.05 -0.54 -12.50
N PHE A 230 16.35 0.53 -12.89
CA PHE A 230 14.90 0.49 -13.06
C PHE A 230 14.46 -0.49 -14.16
N THR A 231 13.49 -1.35 -13.82
CA THR A 231 12.81 -2.26 -14.76
C THR A 231 11.29 -2.18 -14.54
N HIS A 232 10.50 -2.51 -15.57
CA HIS A 232 9.05 -2.56 -15.43
C HIS A 232 8.57 -3.61 -14.41
N ASP A 233 9.35 -4.67 -14.15
CA ASP A 233 9.05 -5.67 -13.12
C ASP A 233 8.87 -5.05 -11.72
N MET A 234 9.55 -3.92 -11.45
CA MET A 234 9.38 -3.17 -10.22
C MET A 234 7.96 -2.61 -10.04
N LEU A 235 7.17 -2.50 -11.11
CA LEU A 235 5.83 -1.91 -11.06
C LEU A 235 4.75 -2.91 -10.66
N TRP A 236 4.95 -4.20 -10.95
CA TRP A 236 3.98 -5.26 -10.60
C TRP A 236 4.24 -5.82 -9.20
N ARG A 237 3.86 -5.01 -8.20
CA ARG A 237 3.95 -5.33 -6.78
C ARG A 237 2.62 -5.91 -6.28
N PHE A 238 2.69 -6.77 -5.26
CA PHE A 238 1.51 -7.33 -4.58
C PHE A 238 0.38 -7.76 -5.53
N PRO A 239 0.65 -8.60 -6.55
CA PRO A 239 -0.36 -8.98 -7.52
C PRO A 239 -1.50 -9.73 -6.84
N LEU A 240 -2.73 -9.45 -7.26
CA LEU A 240 -3.92 -10.11 -6.73
C LEU A 240 -3.90 -11.61 -7.07
N PRO A 241 -4.55 -12.46 -6.24
CA PRO A 241 -4.73 -13.88 -6.54
C PRO A 241 -5.53 -14.10 -7.84
N ASP A 242 -6.22 -13.08 -8.35
CA ASP A 242 -6.80 -13.00 -9.69
C ASP A 242 -5.82 -13.40 -10.80
N ASN A 243 -4.55 -13.07 -10.66
CA ASN A 243 -3.50 -13.42 -11.63
C ASN A 243 -3.24 -14.94 -11.68
N LEU A 244 -3.61 -15.67 -10.63
CA LEU A 244 -3.61 -17.15 -10.63
C LEU A 244 -4.91 -17.73 -11.19
N GLY A 245 -5.93 -16.89 -11.35
CA GLY A 245 -7.31 -17.25 -11.64
C GLY A 245 -8.18 -17.46 -10.41
N LEU A 246 -7.79 -16.95 -9.24
CA LEU A 246 -8.56 -17.07 -8.01
C LEU A 246 -9.25 -15.74 -7.68
N LYS A 247 -10.57 -15.67 -7.84
CA LYS A 247 -11.38 -14.55 -7.34
C LYS A 247 -11.72 -14.83 -5.89
N ILE A 248 -11.27 -13.99 -4.96
CA ILE A 248 -11.51 -14.19 -3.53
C ILE A 248 -12.70 -13.34 -3.07
N ASP A 249 -13.55 -13.93 -2.24
CA ASP A 249 -14.64 -13.22 -1.56
C ASP A 249 -14.07 -12.19 -0.56
N PRO A 250 -14.28 -10.88 -0.75
CA PRO A 250 -13.74 -9.84 0.14
C PRO A 250 -14.28 -9.94 1.57
N ASP A 251 -15.51 -10.43 1.77
CA ASP A 251 -16.12 -10.58 3.09
C ASP A 251 -15.62 -11.80 3.86
N ASN A 252 -14.93 -12.71 3.18
CA ASN A 252 -14.26 -13.84 3.81
C ASN A 252 -12.75 -13.65 3.87
N GLY A 253 -12.13 -13.09 2.84
CA GLY A 253 -10.69 -12.86 2.73
C GLY A 253 -9.86 -14.09 2.35
N ARG A 254 -10.41 -15.31 2.37
CA ARG A 254 -9.72 -16.52 1.89
C ARG A 254 -10.58 -17.50 1.09
N ARG A 255 -11.89 -17.28 1.02
CA ARG A 255 -12.82 -18.12 0.25
C ARG A 255 -12.74 -17.80 -1.23
N ILE A 256 -12.59 -18.84 -2.03
CA ILE A 256 -12.63 -18.74 -3.48
C ILE A 256 -14.08 -18.50 -3.89
N LYS A 257 -14.37 -17.31 -4.42
CA LYS A 257 -15.66 -16.93 -4.97
C LYS A 257 -15.86 -17.43 -6.40
N ASP A 258 -14.78 -17.49 -7.18
CA ASP A 258 -14.78 -18.00 -8.55
C ASP A 258 -13.37 -18.43 -8.95
N VAL A 259 -13.29 -19.41 -9.85
CA VAL A 259 -12.05 -19.89 -10.45
C VAL A 259 -12.11 -19.62 -11.96
N VAL A 260 -11.25 -18.71 -12.42
CA VAL A 260 -11.24 -18.28 -13.82
C VAL A 260 -10.94 -19.46 -14.75
N ASN A 261 -11.84 -19.73 -15.69
CA ASN A 261 -11.69 -20.79 -16.67
C ASN A 261 -10.38 -20.64 -17.48
N GLY A 262 -9.64 -21.75 -17.63
CA GLY A 262 -8.36 -21.77 -18.35
C GLY A 262 -7.16 -21.18 -17.59
N SER A 263 -7.34 -20.79 -16.33
CA SER A 263 -6.27 -20.28 -15.47
C SER A 263 -5.36 -21.38 -14.88
N ALA A 264 -4.27 -20.95 -14.23
CA ALA A 264 -3.39 -21.86 -13.50
C ALA A 264 -4.09 -22.55 -12.33
N ALA A 265 -5.00 -21.85 -11.63
CA ALA A 265 -5.81 -22.42 -10.56
C ALA A 265 -6.80 -23.47 -11.06
N ALA A 266 -7.50 -23.19 -12.17
CA ALA A 266 -8.41 -24.15 -12.80
C ALA A 266 -7.67 -25.43 -13.23
N ALA A 267 -6.47 -25.30 -13.78
CA ALA A 267 -5.67 -26.43 -14.28
C ALA A 267 -5.27 -27.44 -13.20
N VAL A 268 -5.21 -27.02 -11.93
CA VAL A 268 -4.86 -27.90 -10.80
C VAL A 268 -6.07 -28.33 -9.97
N GLY A 269 -7.27 -27.89 -10.35
CA GLY A 269 -8.53 -28.27 -9.71
C GLY A 269 -8.76 -27.64 -8.34
N LEU A 270 -8.35 -26.38 -8.15
CA LEU A 270 -8.92 -25.55 -7.08
C LEU A 270 -10.38 -25.25 -7.41
N GLN A 271 -11.23 -25.17 -6.40
CA GLN A 271 -12.69 -25.15 -6.57
C GLN A 271 -13.31 -23.86 -6.01
N GLU A 272 -14.41 -23.43 -6.61
CA GLU A 272 -15.26 -22.40 -6.01
C GLU A 272 -15.81 -22.88 -4.65
N GLY A 273 -15.92 -21.98 -3.68
CA GLY A 273 -16.50 -22.24 -2.37
C GLY A 273 -15.50 -22.69 -1.31
N GLU A 274 -14.38 -23.32 -1.68
CA GLU A 274 -13.34 -23.71 -0.74
C GLU A 274 -12.50 -22.51 -0.26
N GLU A 275 -11.78 -22.68 0.85
CA GLU A 275 -10.93 -21.65 1.43
C GLU A 275 -9.45 -21.96 1.19
N VAL A 276 -8.67 -20.94 0.79
CA VAL A 276 -7.22 -21.02 0.72
C VAL A 276 -6.66 -20.97 2.14
N LEU A 277 -6.13 -22.08 2.63
CA LEU A 277 -5.60 -22.22 3.98
C LEU A 277 -4.12 -21.86 4.07
N GLN A 278 -3.33 -22.26 3.07
CA GLN A 278 -1.91 -21.94 3.00
C GLN A 278 -1.48 -21.58 1.58
N MET A 279 -0.46 -20.74 1.46
CA MET A 279 0.24 -20.48 0.20
C MET A 279 1.75 -20.48 0.43
N ASN A 280 2.49 -21.28 -0.34
CA ASN A 280 3.92 -21.55 -0.14
C ASN A 280 4.29 -21.88 1.33
N GLY A 281 3.44 -22.68 1.99
CA GLY A 281 3.61 -23.10 3.38
C GLY A 281 3.25 -22.05 4.44
N GLN A 282 2.85 -20.84 4.03
CA GLN A 282 2.43 -19.78 4.94
C GLN A 282 0.93 -19.87 5.20
N ALA A 283 0.48 -19.73 6.45
CA ALA A 283 -0.95 -19.65 6.79
C ALA A 283 -1.60 -18.43 6.12
N ILE A 284 -2.78 -18.56 5.53
CA ILE A 284 -3.49 -17.46 4.88
C ILE A 284 -4.69 -17.02 5.71
N THR A 285 -4.70 -15.76 6.10
CA THR A 285 -5.78 -15.16 6.89
C THR A 285 -6.61 -14.17 6.07
N SER A 286 -6.04 -13.59 5.01
CA SER A 286 -6.64 -12.57 4.15
C SER A 286 -6.07 -12.59 2.71
N ILE A 287 -6.66 -11.79 1.83
CA ILE A 287 -6.16 -11.58 0.45
C ILE A 287 -4.76 -10.94 0.47
N ALA A 288 -4.50 -10.02 1.40
CA ALA A 288 -3.21 -9.35 1.52
C ALA A 288 -2.07 -10.32 1.91
N ASP A 289 -2.37 -11.40 2.63
CA ASP A 289 -1.39 -12.48 2.83
C ASP A 289 -1.08 -13.21 1.52
N MET A 290 -2.08 -13.46 0.67
CA MET A 290 -1.84 -14.07 -0.65
C MET A 290 -0.96 -13.13 -1.49
N GLN A 291 -1.29 -11.84 -1.56
CA GLN A 291 -0.49 -10.85 -2.27
C GLN A 291 0.95 -10.78 -1.75
N TRP A 292 1.16 -10.91 -0.44
CA TRP A 292 2.50 -11.00 0.14
C TRP A 292 3.28 -12.20 -0.41
N VAL A 293 2.68 -13.39 -0.42
CA VAL A 293 3.33 -14.58 -0.97
C VAL A 293 3.65 -14.39 -2.44
N LEU A 294 2.71 -13.84 -3.21
CA LEU A 294 2.86 -13.62 -4.66
C LEU A 294 3.87 -12.50 -4.99
N HIS A 295 3.94 -11.45 -4.17
CA HIS A 295 4.87 -10.34 -4.35
C HIS A 295 6.32 -10.82 -4.36
N ASN A 296 6.66 -11.77 -3.48
CA ASN A 296 8.02 -12.26 -3.29
C ASN A 296 8.48 -13.30 -4.32
N LEU A 297 7.64 -13.68 -5.28
CA LEU A 297 7.99 -14.59 -6.36
C LEU A 297 8.56 -13.83 -7.56
N PRO A 298 9.41 -14.44 -8.42
CA PRO A 298 9.84 -13.79 -9.65
C PRO A 298 8.67 -13.62 -10.64
N ASN A 299 8.71 -12.57 -11.48
CA ASN A 299 7.79 -12.40 -12.61
C ASN A 299 8.18 -13.28 -13.84
N ASP A 300 8.69 -14.47 -13.56
CA ASP A 300 9.16 -15.45 -14.54
C ASP A 300 8.39 -16.78 -14.35
N ALA A 301 8.70 -17.79 -15.16
CA ALA A 301 8.22 -19.15 -14.96
C ALA A 301 8.54 -19.64 -13.54
N THR A 302 7.49 -19.84 -12.74
CA THR A 302 7.62 -20.21 -11.33
C THR A 302 6.48 -21.13 -10.91
N LYS A 303 6.52 -21.61 -9.66
CA LYS A 303 5.48 -22.44 -9.07
C LYS A 303 4.96 -21.82 -7.79
N VAL A 304 3.65 -21.94 -7.58
CA VAL A 304 2.99 -21.54 -6.33
C VAL A 304 2.28 -22.75 -5.75
N ARG A 305 2.56 -23.05 -4.50
CA ARG A 305 1.87 -24.07 -3.74
C ARG A 305 0.69 -23.43 -3.02
N VAL A 306 -0.50 -23.98 -3.21
CA VAL A 306 -1.74 -23.52 -2.57
C VAL A 306 -2.37 -24.72 -1.89
N THR A 307 -2.69 -24.59 -0.60
CA THR A 307 -3.45 -25.61 0.13
C THR A 307 -4.88 -25.13 0.29
N GLY A 308 -5.81 -25.74 -0.44
CA GLY A 308 -7.24 -25.49 -0.29
C GLY A 308 -7.87 -26.35 0.80
N SER A 309 -8.99 -25.90 1.37
CA SER A 309 -9.69 -26.61 2.44
C SER A 309 -10.31 -27.93 2.01
N GLU A 310 -10.56 -28.10 0.71
CA GLU A 310 -11.16 -29.33 0.15
C GLU A 310 -10.19 -30.03 -0.81
N SER A 311 -9.51 -29.26 -1.63
CA SER A 311 -8.62 -29.77 -2.68
C SER A 311 -7.25 -30.23 -2.18
N GLY A 312 -6.87 -29.88 -0.93
CA GLY A 312 -5.56 -30.16 -0.37
C GLY A 312 -4.45 -29.34 -1.03
N GLU A 313 -3.21 -29.83 -0.97
CA GLU A 313 -2.06 -29.15 -1.58
C GLU A 313 -2.08 -29.27 -3.11
N LYS A 314 -2.05 -28.13 -3.80
CA LYS A 314 -1.94 -27.99 -5.26
C LYS A 314 -0.71 -27.17 -5.60
N VAL A 315 -0.10 -27.47 -6.75
CA VAL A 315 1.08 -26.72 -7.26
C VAL A 315 0.74 -26.14 -8.62
N LEU A 316 0.54 -24.81 -8.66
CA LEU A 316 0.25 -24.05 -9.86
C LEU A 316 1.56 -23.72 -10.57
N ALA A 317 1.63 -23.97 -11.88
CA ALA A 317 2.73 -23.52 -12.72
C ALA A 317 2.35 -22.17 -13.37
N LEU A 318 3.16 -21.14 -13.13
CA LEU A 318 2.97 -19.80 -13.68
C LEU A 318 3.93 -19.57 -14.84
N LYS A 319 3.52 -18.74 -15.78
CA LYS A 319 4.29 -18.37 -16.98
C LYS A 319 5.02 -17.04 -16.75
N PRO A 320 6.07 -16.72 -17.53
CA PRO A 320 6.66 -15.38 -17.49
C PRO A 320 5.60 -14.29 -17.71
N GLY A 321 5.73 -13.17 -16.99
CA GLY A 321 4.76 -12.06 -17.05
C GLY A 321 3.47 -12.29 -16.25
N TRP A 322 3.36 -13.36 -15.44
CA TRP A 322 2.13 -13.65 -14.69
C TRP A 322 1.71 -12.56 -13.69
N LYS A 323 2.63 -11.67 -13.26
CA LYS A 323 2.28 -10.55 -12.37
C LYS A 323 1.60 -9.39 -13.10
N GLU A 324 1.66 -9.36 -14.43
CA GLU A 324 1.16 -8.25 -15.21
C GLU A 324 -0.37 -8.11 -15.04
N THR A 325 -0.79 -6.92 -14.60
CA THR A 325 -2.19 -6.55 -14.40
C THR A 325 -2.35 -5.03 -14.53
N ASP A 326 -3.59 -4.55 -14.50
CA ASP A 326 -3.85 -3.10 -14.47
C ASP A 326 -3.44 -2.51 -13.12
N ILE A 327 -2.34 -1.77 -13.15
CA ILE A 327 -1.77 -1.06 -12.01
C ILE A 327 -1.97 0.46 -12.12
N SER A 328 -2.81 0.93 -13.03
CA SER A 328 -2.96 2.37 -13.32
C SER A 328 -3.46 3.20 -12.14
N TRP A 329 -4.09 2.55 -11.15
CA TRP A 329 -4.53 3.15 -9.89
C TRP A 329 -3.38 3.50 -8.94
N ARG A 330 -2.17 2.96 -9.13
CA ARG A 330 -1.05 3.14 -8.19
C ARG A 330 -0.56 4.59 -8.17
N GLY A 331 -0.57 5.20 -6.99
CA GLY A 331 -0.01 6.54 -6.77
C GLY A 331 1.47 6.64 -7.14
N SER A 332 2.22 5.56 -6.92
CA SER A 332 3.65 5.51 -7.25
C SER A 332 3.98 5.58 -8.74
N LEU A 333 3.01 5.50 -9.65
CA LEU A 333 3.26 5.72 -11.08
C LEU A 333 3.62 7.19 -11.39
N TRP A 334 3.37 8.12 -10.49
CA TRP A 334 3.76 9.53 -10.65
C TRP A 334 5.28 9.74 -10.65
N SER A 335 6.04 8.89 -9.96
CA SER A 335 7.51 8.94 -9.93
C SER A 335 8.16 8.32 -11.16
N VAL A 336 7.44 7.45 -11.88
CA VAL A 336 7.98 6.68 -13.02
C VAL A 336 8.07 7.54 -14.28
N SER A 337 9.22 7.53 -14.95
CA SER A 337 9.41 8.17 -16.25
C SER A 337 8.96 7.27 -17.42
N PRO A 338 8.56 7.84 -18.58
CA PRO A 338 8.44 9.26 -18.89
C PRO A 338 7.17 9.93 -18.31
N ARG A 339 7.28 11.22 -18.01
CA ARG A 339 6.21 12.06 -17.45
C ARG A 339 5.82 13.15 -18.45
N LEU A 340 4.59 13.06 -18.99
CA LEU A 340 4.08 14.06 -19.95
C LEU A 340 3.89 15.45 -19.33
N ARG A 341 3.61 15.52 -18.02
CA ARG A 341 3.30 16.78 -17.29
C ARG A 341 2.11 17.54 -17.90
N VAL A 342 1.13 16.79 -18.40
CA VAL A 342 -0.16 17.29 -18.91
C VAL A 342 -1.28 16.66 -18.11
N TRP A 343 -2.20 17.49 -17.60
CA TRP A 343 -3.43 17.00 -16.99
C TRP A 343 -4.47 16.74 -18.09
N THR A 344 -4.91 15.49 -18.19
CA THR A 344 -5.77 15.00 -19.27
C THR A 344 -7.06 14.36 -18.75
N PRO A 345 -8.00 15.12 -18.15
CA PRO A 345 -9.29 14.56 -17.73
C PRO A 345 -10.13 14.08 -18.93
N PRO A 346 -11.05 13.12 -18.71
CA PRO A 346 -11.97 12.67 -19.75
C PRO A 346 -12.95 13.78 -20.15
N ILE A 347 -13.29 13.83 -21.44
CA ILE A 347 -14.36 14.69 -21.94
C ILE A 347 -15.75 14.10 -21.63
N GLY A 348 -16.75 14.98 -21.58
CA GLY A 348 -18.14 14.60 -21.32
C GLY A 348 -18.81 13.87 -22.49
N SER A 349 -19.92 13.19 -22.22
CA SER A 349 -20.71 12.47 -23.25
C SER A 349 -21.20 13.37 -24.38
N LYS A 350 -21.67 14.58 -24.05
CA LYS A 350 -22.11 15.57 -25.05
C LYS A 350 -21.00 15.92 -26.04
N GLU A 351 -19.81 16.25 -25.52
CA GLU A 351 -18.65 16.60 -26.36
C GLU A 351 -18.19 15.42 -27.21
N ARG A 352 -18.25 14.18 -26.67
CA ARG A 352 -17.99 12.97 -27.45
C ARG A 352 -18.94 12.84 -28.64
N SER A 353 -20.24 13.04 -28.43
CA SER A 353 -21.24 12.99 -29.50
C SER A 353 -21.03 14.09 -30.54
N GLU A 354 -20.72 15.32 -30.12
CA GLU A 354 -20.43 16.43 -31.04
C GLU A 354 -19.17 16.20 -31.91
N LEU A 355 -18.25 15.35 -31.43
CA LEU A 355 -17.02 14.98 -32.13
C LEU A 355 -17.09 13.63 -32.86
N ASP A 356 -18.27 13.00 -32.92
CA ASP A 356 -18.50 11.67 -33.50
C ASP A 356 -17.50 10.60 -33.00
N LEU A 357 -17.19 10.64 -31.70
CA LEU A 357 -16.25 9.69 -31.09
C LEU A 357 -16.95 8.40 -30.65
N ALA A 358 -16.35 7.27 -31.03
CA ALA A 358 -16.85 5.95 -30.66
C ALA A 358 -16.80 5.73 -29.14
N GLU A 359 -17.83 5.05 -28.63
CA GLU A 359 -17.83 4.52 -27.27
C GLU A 359 -16.74 3.43 -27.11
N GLY A 360 -16.31 3.18 -25.88
CA GLY A 360 -15.30 2.16 -25.59
C GLY A 360 -13.85 2.56 -25.88
N SER A 361 -13.57 3.85 -26.11
CA SER A 361 -12.20 4.38 -26.21
C SER A 361 -12.01 5.66 -25.39
N GLY A 362 -10.80 5.89 -24.90
CA GLY A 362 -10.44 7.11 -24.19
C GLY A 362 -10.52 8.34 -25.10
N ALA A 363 -10.94 9.47 -24.52
CA ALA A 363 -10.85 10.78 -25.13
C ALA A 363 -10.60 11.79 -24.02
N PHE A 364 -9.44 12.46 -24.06
CA PHE A 364 -8.95 13.24 -22.93
C PHE A 364 -8.58 14.66 -23.35
N GLU A 365 -9.12 15.65 -22.66
CA GLU A 365 -8.81 17.05 -22.90
C GLU A 365 -7.45 17.39 -22.30
N ALA A 366 -6.50 17.95 -23.07
CA ALA A 366 -5.31 18.58 -22.54
C ALA A 366 -5.68 19.87 -21.78
N ARG A 367 -6.23 19.71 -20.57
CA ARG A 367 -6.82 20.81 -19.78
C ARG A 367 -5.77 21.71 -19.16
N TRP A 368 -4.63 21.15 -18.76
CA TRP A 368 -3.49 21.91 -18.26
C TRP A 368 -2.17 21.28 -18.69
N ILE A 369 -1.21 22.13 -19.08
CA ILE A 369 0.15 21.73 -19.48
C ILE A 369 1.12 22.46 -18.54
N ASN A 370 1.92 21.71 -17.78
CA ASN A 370 2.87 22.29 -16.83
C ASN A 370 4.17 22.71 -17.54
N ASN A 371 4.20 23.93 -18.07
CA ASN A 371 5.38 24.49 -18.74
C ASN A 371 6.54 24.84 -17.78
N GLY A 372 6.35 24.72 -16.47
CA GLY A 372 7.42 24.80 -15.48
C GLY A 372 8.36 23.58 -15.52
N GLU A 373 7.89 22.44 -16.02
CA GLU A 373 8.62 21.18 -16.08
C GLU A 373 9.08 20.85 -17.52
N PRO A 374 10.19 20.12 -17.71
CA PRO A 374 10.70 19.75 -19.04
C PRO A 374 9.65 19.06 -19.92
N GLY A 375 8.95 18.05 -19.41
CA GLY A 375 7.92 17.33 -20.17
C GLY A 375 6.79 18.21 -20.69
N GLY A 376 6.35 19.22 -19.92
CA GLY A 376 5.26 20.11 -20.36
C GLY A 376 5.72 21.13 -21.40
N ARG A 377 6.98 21.59 -21.33
CA ARG A 377 7.59 22.39 -22.41
C ARG A 377 7.70 21.57 -23.70
N ALA A 378 8.18 20.33 -23.60
CA ALA A 378 8.26 19.43 -24.74
C ALA A 378 6.88 19.11 -25.35
N ALA A 379 5.83 18.97 -24.54
CA ALA A 379 4.46 18.84 -25.04
C ALA A 379 4.05 20.05 -25.91
N LEU A 380 4.35 21.27 -25.48
CA LEU A 380 4.10 22.49 -26.26
C LEU A 380 4.95 22.54 -27.54
N GLU A 381 6.23 22.18 -27.47
CA GLU A 381 7.13 22.11 -28.63
C GLU A 381 6.67 21.06 -29.65
N GLY A 382 6.20 19.90 -29.18
CA GLY A 382 5.58 18.84 -29.98
C GLY A 382 4.22 19.20 -30.59
N GLY A 383 3.73 20.42 -30.32
CA GLY A 383 2.55 20.98 -30.95
C GLY A 383 1.26 20.82 -30.16
N LEU A 384 1.27 20.16 -28.99
CA LEU A 384 0.09 20.04 -28.11
C LEU A 384 -0.30 21.41 -27.57
N ARG A 385 -1.60 21.68 -27.45
CA ARG A 385 -2.14 22.93 -26.92
C ARG A 385 -3.24 22.66 -25.91
N LYS A 386 -3.45 23.61 -24.99
CA LYS A 386 -4.57 23.56 -24.06
C LYS A 386 -5.89 23.48 -24.83
N GLY A 387 -6.76 22.55 -24.43
CA GLY A 387 -8.06 22.29 -25.07
C GLY A 387 -8.00 21.32 -26.26
N ASP A 388 -6.83 20.79 -26.63
CA ASP A 388 -6.77 19.66 -27.55
C ASP A 388 -7.43 18.43 -26.93
N ILE A 389 -8.22 17.69 -27.71
CA ILE A 389 -8.76 16.40 -27.28
C ILE A 389 -7.89 15.30 -27.85
N ILE A 390 -7.13 14.61 -27.00
CA ILE A 390 -6.32 13.44 -27.37
C ILE A 390 -7.28 12.26 -27.57
N VAL A 391 -7.21 11.62 -28.74
CA VAL A 391 -8.15 10.55 -29.14
C VAL A 391 -7.46 9.27 -29.61
N ALA A 392 -6.17 9.32 -29.91
CA ALA A 392 -5.38 8.14 -30.25
C ALA A 392 -3.92 8.31 -29.83
N VAL A 393 -3.25 7.18 -29.62
CA VAL A 393 -1.81 7.07 -29.39
C VAL A 393 -1.27 5.95 -30.28
N ASP A 394 -0.14 6.16 -30.95
CA ASP A 394 0.43 5.17 -31.88
C ASP A 394 -0.57 4.69 -32.97
N GLY A 395 -1.43 5.60 -33.44
CA GLY A 395 -2.49 5.28 -34.41
C GLY A 395 -3.60 4.36 -33.87
N LYS A 396 -3.58 4.02 -32.58
CA LYS A 396 -4.56 3.16 -31.90
C LYS A 396 -5.45 3.98 -30.98
N SER A 397 -6.67 3.50 -30.77
CA SER A 397 -7.59 4.08 -29.77
C SER A 397 -6.93 4.13 -28.39
N LEU A 398 -7.18 5.21 -27.65
CA LEU A 398 -6.65 5.36 -26.29
C LEU A 398 -7.25 4.32 -25.34
N PRO A 399 -6.50 3.93 -24.30
CA PRO A 399 -7.06 3.24 -23.13
C PRO A 399 -8.25 4.00 -22.54
N LEU A 400 -9.12 3.32 -21.79
CA LEU A 400 -10.41 3.88 -21.36
C LEU A 400 -10.25 5.08 -20.42
N THR A 401 -9.26 5.04 -19.53
CA THR A 401 -9.06 6.07 -18.51
C THR A 401 -7.75 6.85 -18.69
N PRO A 402 -7.67 8.09 -18.18
CA PRO A 402 -6.41 8.84 -18.19
C PRO A 402 -5.28 8.11 -17.46
N ALA A 403 -5.59 7.42 -16.36
CA ALA A 403 -4.63 6.64 -15.59
C ALA A 403 -4.04 5.49 -16.43
N GLN A 404 -4.89 4.76 -17.15
CA GLN A 404 -4.45 3.71 -18.07
C GLN A 404 -3.65 4.27 -19.24
N PHE A 405 -3.98 5.46 -19.74
CA PHE A 405 -3.16 6.14 -20.74
C PHE A 405 -1.77 6.52 -20.21
N GLN A 406 -1.68 7.05 -18.99
CA GLN A 406 -0.38 7.33 -18.36
C GLN A 406 0.43 6.04 -18.15
N LEU A 407 -0.20 4.96 -17.70
CA LEU A 407 0.45 3.65 -17.59
C LEU A 407 0.94 3.14 -18.95
N TYR A 408 0.10 3.23 -20.00
CA TYR A 408 0.47 2.86 -21.36
C TYR A 408 1.74 3.59 -21.83
N VAL A 409 1.81 4.91 -21.61
CA VAL A 409 3.00 5.70 -21.98
C VAL A 409 4.25 5.21 -21.23
N LYS A 410 4.13 4.89 -19.94
CA LYS A 410 5.24 4.41 -19.11
C LYS A 410 5.74 3.01 -19.48
N LEU A 411 4.84 2.13 -19.93
CA LEU A 411 5.17 0.76 -20.30
C LEU A 411 5.73 0.64 -21.73
N ASN A 412 5.39 1.58 -22.62
CA ASN A 412 5.68 1.42 -24.05
C ASN A 412 6.70 2.44 -24.59
N TYR A 413 7.06 3.46 -23.80
CA TYR A 413 7.97 4.52 -24.24
C TYR A 413 9.06 4.83 -23.22
N LYS A 414 10.16 5.39 -23.71
CA LYS A 414 11.33 5.82 -22.94
C LYS A 414 11.60 7.31 -23.13
N VAL A 415 12.33 7.89 -22.17
CA VAL A 415 12.89 9.23 -22.31
C VAL A 415 13.81 9.27 -23.55
N GLY A 416 13.67 10.32 -24.35
CA GLY A 416 14.36 10.50 -25.63
C GLY A 416 13.52 10.09 -26.85
N GLU A 417 12.44 9.33 -26.67
CA GLU A 417 11.52 8.98 -27.74
C GLU A 417 10.47 10.08 -28.00
N LYS A 418 9.67 9.90 -29.05
CA LYS A 418 8.54 10.76 -29.36
C LYS A 418 7.25 9.96 -29.23
N LEU A 419 6.28 10.52 -28.51
CA LEU A 419 4.95 9.97 -28.36
C LEU A 419 4.06 10.44 -29.53
N PRO A 420 3.70 9.56 -30.48
CA PRO A 420 2.72 9.87 -31.51
C PRO A 420 1.33 9.96 -30.88
N VAL A 421 0.68 11.12 -31.00
CA VAL A 421 -0.72 11.28 -30.58
C VAL A 421 -1.55 11.92 -31.67
N THR A 422 -2.79 11.45 -31.82
CA THR A 422 -3.80 12.12 -32.62
C THR A 422 -4.65 12.98 -31.70
N VAL A 423 -4.77 14.26 -32.03
CA VAL A 423 -5.64 15.20 -31.31
C VAL A 423 -6.71 15.76 -32.21
N ILE A 424 -7.84 16.15 -31.63
CA ILE A 424 -8.84 17.00 -32.26
C ILE A 424 -8.65 18.43 -31.77
N ARG A 425 -8.44 19.34 -32.71
CA ARG A 425 -8.36 20.79 -32.46
C ARG A 425 -9.25 21.53 -33.45
N ASN A 426 -10.22 22.29 -32.95
CA ASN A 426 -11.20 23.02 -33.76
C ASN A 426 -11.91 22.08 -34.76
N GLY A 427 -12.35 20.90 -34.29
CA GLY A 427 -13.05 19.90 -35.10
C GLY A 427 -12.18 19.13 -36.11
N LYS A 428 -10.86 19.40 -36.18
CA LYS A 428 -9.96 18.73 -37.13
C LYS A 428 -8.97 17.83 -36.40
N ARG A 429 -8.81 16.59 -36.91
CA ARG A 429 -7.77 15.67 -36.47
C ARG A 429 -6.38 16.19 -36.88
N ARG A 430 -5.42 16.06 -35.99
CA ARG A 430 -4.02 16.44 -36.17
C ARG A 430 -3.13 15.38 -35.54
N GLU A 431 -2.11 14.98 -36.27
CA GLU A 431 -1.04 14.13 -35.74
C GLU A 431 0.05 15.00 -35.12
N LEU A 432 0.43 14.67 -33.89
CA LEU A 432 1.48 15.32 -33.14
C LEU A 432 2.55 14.29 -32.75
N GLN A 433 3.77 14.78 -32.54
CA GLN A 433 4.91 13.99 -32.11
C GLN A 433 5.50 14.67 -30.87
N ILE A 434 5.08 14.23 -29.69
CA ILE A 434 5.47 14.86 -28.43
C ILE A 434 6.81 14.29 -27.97
N PRO A 435 7.90 15.08 -27.90
CA PRO A 435 9.15 14.59 -27.33
C PRO A 435 8.97 14.22 -25.84
N LEU A 436 9.48 13.06 -25.44
CA LEU A 436 9.46 12.59 -24.06
C LEU A 436 10.79 12.94 -23.39
N VAL A 437 10.77 13.88 -22.47
CA VAL A 437 11.95 14.43 -21.78
C VAL A 437 11.71 14.53 -20.28
N GLU A 438 12.76 14.58 -19.48
CA GLU A 438 12.73 14.68 -18.02
C GLU A 438 13.69 15.74 -17.48
#